data_AF-A0A932ENK7-F1
#
_entry.id   AF-A0A932ENK7-F1
#
_cell.length_a   1.000
_cell.length_b   1.000
_cell.length_c   1.000
_cell.angle_alpha   90.00
_cell.angle_beta   90.00
_cell.angle_gamma   90.00
#
_symmetry.space_group_name_H-M   'P 1'
#
loop_
_entity.id
_entity.type
_entity.pdbx_description
1 polymer ?
#
loop_
_entity_poly.entity_id
_entity_poly.type
_entity_poly.pdbx_seq_one_letter_code
_entity_poly.pdbx_strand_id
1 'polypeptide(L)'
;MKFQKSLLVVGLLALGVVGCSSRPPRQPNLNYLDEVKHTVKGKKTYLGLFTTQPVLNYSVDKIENPPSIVVSLDAVQVQDTQLPKRFRDKAIKSFTTNMAQAQGKSVGQVLIFVQEDLEVKAKKTEYGLRLDLEPLQ
;
A
#
# COMPACT_ATOMS: atom_id res chain seq x y z
N MET A 1 -53.07 24.26 35.10
CA MET A 1 -52.49 23.72 36.35
C MET A 1 -52.63 22.20 36.36
N LYS A 2 -51.66 21.54 36.99
CA LYS A 2 -51.52 20.11 37.31
C LYS A 2 -50.83 19.22 36.27
N PHE A 3 -49.53 19.05 36.56
CA PHE A 3 -48.64 17.96 36.18
C PHE A 3 -49.25 16.58 36.48
N GLN A 4 -49.05 15.63 35.57
CA GLN A 4 -48.85 14.23 35.97
C GLN A 4 -47.61 13.67 35.26
N LYS A 5 -46.67 13.28 36.09
CA LYS A 5 -45.41 12.62 35.76
C LYS A 5 -45.73 11.21 35.24
N SER A 6 -45.12 10.80 34.14
CA SER A 6 -44.90 9.38 33.86
C SER A 6 -43.46 9.24 33.41
N LEU A 7 -42.67 8.81 34.39
CA LEU A 7 -41.31 8.35 34.27
C LEU A 7 -41.35 7.05 33.45
N LEU A 8 -40.78 7.03 32.25
CA LEU A 8 -40.48 5.78 31.55
C LEU A 8 -39.05 5.85 31.07
N VAL A 9 -38.20 5.30 31.92
CA VAL A 9 -36.83 4.86 31.60
C VAL A 9 -36.97 3.76 30.56
N VAL A 10 -36.54 4.02 29.34
CA VAL A 10 -36.21 2.98 28.38
C VAL A 10 -34.79 3.25 27.93
N GLY A 11 -33.87 2.49 28.53
CA GLY A 11 -32.49 2.45 28.09
C GLY A 11 -32.45 1.97 26.65
N LEU A 12 -32.02 2.85 25.74
CA LEU A 12 -31.48 2.38 24.47
C LEU A 12 -30.12 1.76 24.78
N LEU A 13 -30.10 0.42 24.78
CA LEU A 13 -28.91 -0.36 24.54
C LEU A 13 -28.22 0.19 23.29
N ALA A 14 -27.18 0.99 23.48
CA ALA A 14 -26.16 1.21 22.48
C ALA A 14 -25.37 -0.10 22.32
N LEU A 15 -25.96 -1.06 21.60
CA LEU A 15 -25.20 -2.12 20.96
C LEU A 15 -24.39 -1.46 19.84
N GLY A 16 -23.30 -0.81 20.24
CA GLY A 16 -22.22 -0.46 19.34
C GLY A 16 -21.70 -1.77 18.78
N VAL A 17 -22.19 -2.13 17.59
CA VAL A 17 -21.61 -3.20 16.80
C VAL A 17 -20.23 -2.71 16.43
N VAL A 18 -19.25 -3.06 17.26
CA VAL A 18 -17.84 -3.02 16.90
C VAL A 18 -17.72 -4.05 15.79
N GLY A 19 -17.99 -3.61 14.56
CA GLY A 19 -17.72 -4.38 13.37
C GLY A 19 -16.22 -4.60 13.30
N CYS A 20 -15.73 -5.64 13.95
CA CYS A 20 -14.45 -6.24 13.64
C CYS A 20 -14.56 -6.65 12.17
N SER A 21 -14.13 -5.77 11.26
CA SER A 21 -13.94 -6.10 9.86
C SER A 21 -12.82 -7.14 9.82
N SER A 22 -13.19 -8.42 9.96
CA SER A 22 -12.28 -9.53 9.71
C SER A 22 -11.99 -9.51 8.22
N ARG A 23 -10.76 -9.15 7.85
CA ARG A 23 -10.33 -9.29 6.46
C ARG A 23 -10.43 -10.76 6.07
N PRO A 24 -10.96 -11.09 4.89
CA PRO A 24 -11.02 -12.48 4.45
C PRO A 24 -9.61 -13.08 4.43
N PRO A 25 -9.45 -14.36 4.79
CA PRO A 25 -8.16 -15.01 4.76
C PRO A 25 -7.59 -15.02 3.33
N ARG A 26 -6.27 -14.97 3.22
CA ARG A 26 -5.58 -15.05 1.92
C ARG A 26 -5.86 -16.38 1.24
N GLN A 27 -6.09 -16.32 -0.07
CA GLN A 27 -6.26 -17.49 -0.91
C GLN A 27 -4.87 -18.05 -1.27
N PRO A 28 -4.61 -19.36 -1.05
CA PRO A 28 -3.26 -19.92 -1.17
C PRO A 28 -2.70 -19.95 -2.60
N ASN A 29 -3.55 -19.79 -3.61
CA ASN A 29 -3.20 -19.84 -5.03
C ASN A 29 -2.96 -18.46 -5.66
N LEU A 30 -3.07 -17.37 -4.89
CA LEU A 30 -2.78 -16.01 -5.36
C LEU A 30 -1.40 -15.57 -4.90
N ASN A 31 -0.76 -14.71 -5.70
CA ASN A 31 0.46 -14.04 -5.29
C ASN A 31 0.11 -12.75 -4.53
N TYR A 32 0.75 -12.50 -3.41
CA TYR A 32 0.56 -11.32 -2.58
C TYR A 32 1.85 -10.51 -2.48
N LEU A 33 1.70 -9.21 -2.39
CA LEU A 33 2.73 -8.33 -1.85
C LEU A 33 2.61 -8.34 -0.32
N ASP A 34 3.61 -8.88 0.35
CA ASP A 34 3.63 -9.02 1.81
C ASP A 34 4.05 -7.73 2.47
N GLU A 35 5.18 -7.19 2.03
CA GLU A 35 5.84 -6.09 2.69
C GLU A 35 6.59 -5.23 1.67
N VAL A 36 6.54 -3.92 1.90
CA VAL A 36 7.48 -2.98 1.31
C VAL A 36 8.48 -2.59 2.37
N LYS A 37 9.76 -2.90 2.14
CA LYS A 37 10.87 -2.42 2.97
C LYS A 37 11.51 -1.21 2.34
N HIS A 38 11.97 -0.32 3.22
CA HIS A 38 12.61 0.93 2.87
C HIS A 38 13.95 1.02 3.58
N THR A 39 14.99 1.46 2.87
CA THR A 39 16.33 1.68 3.44
C THR A 39 17.02 2.83 2.72
N VAL A 40 17.61 3.76 3.46
CA VAL A 40 18.38 4.88 2.91
C VAL A 40 19.86 4.63 3.15
N LYS A 41 20.69 4.82 2.11
CA LYS A 41 22.16 4.78 2.21
C LYS A 41 22.76 5.95 1.44
N GLY A 42 23.28 6.94 2.18
CA GLY A 42 23.79 8.16 1.57
C GLY A 42 22.66 8.93 0.87
N LYS A 43 22.81 9.16 -0.44
CA LYS A 43 21.77 9.80 -1.29
C LYS A 43 20.83 8.80 -1.97
N LYS A 44 21.06 7.50 -1.81
CA LYS A 44 20.27 6.45 -2.43
C LYS A 44 19.19 5.94 -1.49
N THR A 45 18.01 5.71 -2.03
CA THR A 45 16.94 4.99 -1.36
C THR A 45 16.72 3.64 -2.05
N TYR A 46 16.64 2.60 -1.25
CA TYR A 46 16.36 1.25 -1.67
C TYR A 46 14.98 0.84 -1.18
N LEU A 47 14.17 0.31 -2.10
CA LEU A 47 12.88 -0.28 -1.78
C LEU A 47 12.90 -1.77 -2.13
N GLY A 48 12.48 -2.61 -1.19
CA GLY A 48 12.22 -4.03 -1.44
C GLY A 48 10.73 -4.29 -1.42
N LEU A 49 10.18 -4.81 -2.51
CA LEU A 49 8.79 -5.25 -2.65
C LEU A 49 8.78 -6.77 -2.54
N PHE A 50 8.45 -7.29 -1.36
CA PHE A 50 8.50 -8.72 -1.05
C PHE A 50 7.19 -9.39 -1.39
N THR A 51 7.23 -10.35 -2.30
CA THR A 51 6.04 -11.07 -2.77
C THR A 51 6.11 -12.55 -2.38
N THR A 52 4.94 -13.17 -2.17
CA THR A 52 4.86 -14.59 -1.80
C THR A 52 5.39 -15.53 -2.87
N GLN A 53 5.38 -15.10 -4.13
CA GLN A 53 5.97 -15.78 -5.28
C GLN A 53 6.73 -14.76 -6.14
N PRO A 54 7.77 -15.15 -6.89
CA PRO A 54 8.52 -14.24 -7.76
C PRO A 54 7.64 -13.47 -8.73
N VAL A 55 7.94 -12.19 -8.93
CA VAL A 55 7.20 -11.32 -9.86
C VAL A 55 7.53 -11.68 -11.31
N LEU A 56 6.52 -12.11 -12.06
CA LEU A 56 6.66 -12.47 -13.47
C LEU A 56 6.75 -11.25 -14.37
N ASN A 57 5.85 -10.27 -14.22
CA ASN A 57 5.84 -9.04 -15.01
C ASN A 57 5.56 -7.85 -14.10
N TYR A 58 6.15 -6.70 -14.45
CA TYR A 58 5.92 -5.44 -13.78
C TYR A 58 6.19 -4.26 -14.72
N SER A 59 5.59 -3.11 -14.42
CA SER A 59 5.98 -1.81 -14.99
C SER A 59 6.36 -0.84 -13.87
N VAL A 60 7.16 0.16 -14.23
CA VAL A 60 7.48 1.27 -13.35
C VAL A 60 7.27 2.55 -14.15
N ASP A 61 6.31 3.34 -13.69
CA ASP A 61 5.87 4.56 -14.36
C ASP A 61 6.05 5.74 -13.42
N LYS A 62 6.44 6.90 -13.96
CA LYS A 62 6.47 8.16 -13.22
C LYS A 62 5.24 8.97 -13.54
N ILE A 63 4.62 9.55 -12.52
CA ILE A 63 3.47 10.45 -12.64
C ILE A 63 3.87 11.81 -12.06
N GLU A 64 3.56 12.88 -12.78
CA GLU A 64 3.98 14.24 -12.40
C GLU A 64 3.04 14.92 -11.41
N ASN A 65 1.73 14.57 -11.40
CA ASN A 65 0.72 15.26 -10.60
C ASN A 65 -0.24 14.28 -9.88
N PRO A 66 -0.07 14.03 -8.56
CA PRO A 66 1.10 14.41 -7.75
C PRO A 66 2.36 13.60 -8.12
N PRO A 67 3.58 14.14 -7.86
CA PRO A 67 4.83 13.44 -8.12
C PRO A 67 4.86 12.07 -7.44
N SER A 68 4.88 11.02 -8.25
CA SER A 68 4.87 9.64 -7.76
C SER A 68 5.52 8.67 -8.73
N ILE A 69 6.03 7.57 -8.17
CA ILE A 69 6.46 6.39 -8.90
C ILE A 69 5.39 5.32 -8.67
N VAL A 70 4.83 4.80 -9.75
CA VAL A 70 3.86 3.72 -9.73
C VAL A 70 4.52 2.44 -10.19
N VAL A 71 4.59 1.46 -9.28
CA VAL A 71 5.03 0.11 -9.60
C VAL A 71 3.81 -0.76 -9.78
N SER A 72 3.57 -1.22 -11.00
CA SER A 72 2.47 -2.13 -11.32
C SER A 72 2.99 -3.56 -11.37
N LEU A 73 2.36 -4.46 -10.61
CA LEU A 73 2.72 -5.86 -10.47
C LEU A 73 1.59 -6.75 -11.01
N ASP A 74 1.87 -7.51 -12.07
CA ASP A 74 0.87 -8.36 -12.71
C ASP A 74 0.45 -9.51 -11.80
N ALA A 75 -0.86 -9.72 -11.65
CA ALA A 75 -1.43 -10.82 -10.87
C ALA A 75 -0.97 -10.87 -9.39
N VAL A 76 -0.54 -9.73 -8.84
CA VAL A 76 -0.18 -9.59 -7.42
C VAL A 76 -1.29 -8.85 -6.66
N GLN A 77 -1.70 -9.42 -5.54
CA GLN A 77 -2.69 -8.86 -4.61
C GLN A 77 -1.97 -7.97 -3.58
N VAL A 78 -2.48 -6.75 -3.35
CA VAL A 78 -1.82 -5.75 -2.47
C VAL A 78 -2.66 -5.29 -1.27
N GLN A 79 -3.87 -5.84 -1.08
CA GLN A 79 -4.86 -5.37 -0.09
C GLN A 79 -4.36 -5.44 1.36
N ASP A 80 -3.44 -6.36 1.65
CA ASP A 80 -2.88 -6.60 2.99
C ASP A 80 -1.39 -6.28 3.08
N THR A 81 -0.88 -5.45 2.16
CA THR A 81 0.54 -5.08 2.14
C THR A 81 0.95 -4.34 3.41
N GLN A 82 2.06 -4.76 4.00
CA GLN A 82 2.71 -4.01 5.08
C GLN A 82 3.58 -2.90 4.48
N LEU A 83 3.12 -1.65 4.62
CA LEU A 83 3.85 -0.47 4.14
C LEU A 83 4.70 0.17 5.25
N PRO A 84 5.83 0.82 4.92
CA PRO A 84 6.59 1.63 5.87
C PRO A 84 5.71 2.76 6.42
N LYS A 85 5.43 2.73 7.72
CA LYS A 85 4.59 3.75 8.38
C LYS A 85 5.38 4.91 8.98
N ARG A 86 6.61 4.64 9.44
CA ARG A 86 7.49 5.61 10.09
C ARG A 86 8.89 5.42 9.56
N PHE A 87 9.29 6.29 8.64
CA PHE A 87 10.61 6.29 8.04
C PHE A 87 11.09 7.72 7.85
N ARG A 88 12.40 7.90 7.75
CA ARG A 88 13.03 9.19 7.49
C ARG A 88 13.69 9.12 6.12
N ASP A 89 13.08 9.76 5.15
CA ASP A 89 13.59 9.90 3.79
C ASP A 89 13.30 11.32 3.29
N LYS A 90 14.25 11.91 2.57
CA LYS A 90 14.08 13.21 1.92
C LYS A 90 13.41 13.08 0.55
N ALA A 91 13.66 11.97 -0.14
CA ALA A 91 13.17 11.70 -1.48
C ALA A 91 11.73 11.19 -1.47
N ILE A 92 11.37 10.33 -0.50
CA ILE A 92 10.04 9.71 -0.42
C ILE A 92 9.18 10.40 0.64
N LYS A 93 7.93 10.71 0.29
CA LYS A 93 6.92 11.28 1.18
C LYS A 93 6.08 10.20 1.86
N SER A 94 5.57 9.26 1.08
CA SER A 94 4.66 8.22 1.58
C SER A 94 4.50 7.08 0.57
N PHE A 95 3.88 6.00 1.03
CA PHE A 95 3.51 4.85 0.20
C PHE A 95 2.01 4.62 0.30
N THR A 96 1.41 4.13 -0.79
CA THR A 96 0.08 3.52 -0.77
C THR A 96 0.02 2.37 -1.76
N THR A 97 -1.03 1.57 -1.67
CA THR A 97 -1.28 0.45 -2.57
C THR A 97 -2.69 0.55 -3.14
N ASN A 98 -2.86 0.09 -4.38
CA ASN A 98 -4.16 0.03 -5.03
C ASN A 98 -4.28 -1.25 -5.85
N MET A 99 -5.50 -1.75 -5.99
CA MET A 99 -5.81 -2.75 -7.03
C MET A 99 -6.34 -2.01 -8.25
N ALA A 100 -5.70 -2.23 -9.40
CA ALA A 100 -6.14 -1.69 -10.68
C ALA A 100 -6.57 -2.83 -11.62
N GLN A 101 -7.26 -2.46 -12.70
CA GLN A 101 -7.44 -3.32 -13.85
C GLN A 101 -6.74 -2.71 -15.06
N ALA A 102 -5.89 -3.48 -15.71
CA ALA A 102 -5.24 -3.11 -16.95
C ALA A 102 -5.43 -4.26 -17.96
N GLN A 103 -6.00 -3.95 -19.13
CA GLN A 103 -6.21 -4.92 -20.21
C GLN A 103 -6.98 -6.20 -19.75
N GLY A 104 -7.98 -6.03 -18.88
CA GLY A 104 -8.78 -7.14 -18.34
C GLY A 104 -8.06 -8.00 -17.29
N LYS A 105 -6.85 -7.62 -16.86
CA LYS A 105 -6.09 -8.30 -15.80
C LYS A 105 -6.09 -7.48 -14.53
N SER A 106 -6.14 -8.16 -13.39
CA SER A 106 -5.95 -7.55 -12.08
C SER A 106 -4.47 -7.27 -11.84
N VAL A 107 -4.16 -6.04 -11.46
CA VAL A 107 -2.80 -5.55 -11.25
C VAL A 107 -2.71 -4.91 -9.86
N GLY A 108 -1.74 -5.34 -9.07
CA GLY A 108 -1.41 -4.73 -7.80
C GLY A 108 -0.48 -3.55 -8.02
N GLN A 109 -0.83 -2.37 -7.51
CA GLN A 109 -0.02 -1.18 -7.66
C GLN A 109 0.55 -0.74 -6.32
N VAL A 110 1.84 -0.37 -6.32
CA VAL A 110 2.49 0.36 -5.23
C VAL A 110 2.79 1.76 -5.73
N LEU A 111 2.18 2.75 -5.08
CA LEU A 111 2.37 4.15 -5.38
C LEU A 111 3.31 4.73 -4.33
N ILE A 112 4.44 5.26 -4.79
CA ILE A 112 5.48 5.88 -3.97
C ILE A 112 5.41 7.37 -4.25
N PHE A 113 4.84 8.14 -3.32
CA PHE A 113 4.80 9.60 -3.46
C PHE A 113 6.17 10.16 -3.15
N VAL A 114 6.71 10.97 -4.05
CA VAL A 114 8.07 11.52 -3.96
C VAL A 114 8.03 13.03 -3.72
N GLN A 115 9.12 13.57 -3.18
CA GLN A 115 9.30 15.01 -2.92
C GLN A 115 10.16 15.69 -3.99
N GLU A 116 10.91 14.91 -4.76
CA GLU A 116 11.83 15.35 -5.80
C GLU A 116 11.82 14.34 -6.95
N ASP A 117 12.37 14.70 -8.11
CA ASP A 117 12.49 13.77 -9.22
C ASP A 117 13.68 12.81 -9.01
N LEU A 118 13.45 11.52 -9.27
CA LEU A 118 14.36 10.44 -8.94
C LEU A 118 14.65 9.59 -10.19
N GLU A 119 15.90 9.26 -10.45
CA GLU A 119 16.21 8.12 -11.32
C GLU A 119 15.72 6.83 -10.63
N VAL A 120 15.04 5.95 -11.38
CA VAL A 120 14.50 4.69 -10.85
C VAL A 120 15.09 3.52 -11.62
N LYS A 121 15.75 2.62 -10.90
CA LYS A 121 16.24 1.35 -11.44
C LYS A 121 15.53 0.20 -10.74
N ALA A 122 14.85 -0.64 -11.51
CA ALA A 122 14.12 -1.79 -10.97
C ALA A 122 14.83 -3.10 -11.34
N LYS A 123 14.91 -4.02 -10.38
CA LYS A 123 15.52 -5.34 -10.57
C LYS A 123 14.67 -6.43 -9.93
N LYS A 124 14.38 -7.50 -10.68
CA LYS A 124 13.78 -8.72 -10.13
C LYS A 124 14.74 -9.43 -9.18
N THR A 125 14.19 -9.98 -8.12
CA THR A 125 14.88 -10.81 -7.13
C THR A 125 14.11 -12.12 -6.97
N GLU A 126 14.72 -13.10 -6.30
CA GLU A 126 14.03 -14.35 -5.95
C GLU A 126 12.85 -14.13 -4.99
N TYR A 127 12.82 -13.00 -4.27
CA TYR A 127 11.80 -12.65 -3.27
C TYR A 127 10.79 -11.60 -3.73
N GLY A 128 10.88 -11.11 -4.98
CA GLY A 128 10.03 -10.05 -5.51
C GLY A 128 10.81 -9.02 -6.32
N LEU A 129 10.64 -7.73 -6.04
CA LEU A 129 11.25 -6.63 -6.80
C LEU A 129 12.07 -5.71 -5.89
N ARG A 130 13.21 -5.22 -6.38
CA ARG A 130 13.98 -4.15 -5.74
C ARG A 130 13.97 -2.91 -6.62
N LEU A 131 13.74 -1.74 -6.01
CA LEU A 131 13.93 -0.44 -6.64
C LEU A 131 15.12 0.28 -5.99
N ASP A 132 15.98 0.82 -6.84
CA ASP A 132 17.06 1.72 -6.48
C ASP A 132 16.66 3.12 -6.96
N LEU A 133 16.55 4.05 -6.03
CA LEU A 133 16.12 5.43 -6.25
C LEU A 133 17.26 6.39 -5.92
N GLU A 134 17.53 7.32 -6.82
CA GLU A 134 18.58 8.32 -6.64
C GLU A 134 18.12 9.68 -7.20
N PRO A 135 18.34 10.80 -6.50
CA PRO A 135 18.01 12.12 -7.04
C PRO A 135 18.70 12.38 -8.38
N LEU A 136 17.94 12.95 -9.34
CA LEU A 136 18.54 13.43 -10.57
C LEU A 136 19.48 14.60 -10.23
N GLN A 137 20.72 14.54 -10.75
CA GLN A 137 21.74 15.58 -10.57
C GLN A 137 21.48 16.79 -11.47
#